data_AF-A0A919DZQ3-F1
#
_entry.id   AF-A0A919DZQ3-F1
#
_cell.length_a   1.000
_cell.length_b   1.000
_cell.length_c   1.000
_cell.angle_alpha   90.00
_cell.angle_beta   90.00
_cell.angle_gamma   90.00
#
_symmetry.space_group_name_H-M   'P 1'
#
loop_
_entity.id
_entity.type
_entity.pdbx_description
1 polymer ?
#
loop_
_entity_poly.entity_id
_entity_poly.type
_entity_poly.pdbx_seq_one_letter_code
_entity_poly.pdbx_strand_id
1 'polypeptide(L)'
;MTEYERSRTMPVPPDRVFAEAADAGRMDSWLPRALHVHVEDPPAVTVHEDRTGADTAALLRARPEQMRVEWGTREGGAYAGWLQVAGIGSGESEVIVHLSFFDDDHDPGPREVTDALDTSLLRLEEQARHSAA
;
A
#
# COMPACT_ATOMS: atom_id res chain seq x y z
N MET A 1 18.27 -6.24 4.61
CA MET A 1 17.29 -5.12 4.54
C MET A 1 17.29 -4.59 3.13
N THR A 2 16.14 -4.71 2.48
CA THR A 2 15.95 -4.33 1.08
C THR A 2 14.76 -3.41 0.97
N GLU A 3 14.87 -2.39 0.11
CA GLU A 3 13.83 -1.39 -0.07
C GLU A 3 13.49 -1.24 -1.55
N TYR A 4 12.20 -1.04 -1.81
CA TYR A 4 11.66 -0.91 -3.15
C TYR A 4 10.69 0.26 -3.19
N GLU A 5 10.82 1.09 -4.22
CA GLU A 5 9.95 2.24 -4.43
C GLU A 5 9.46 2.25 -5.88
N ARG A 6 8.19 2.64 -6.05
CA ARG A 6 7.60 2.94 -7.35
C ARG A 6 6.76 4.19 -7.27
N SER A 7 6.72 4.92 -8.37
CA SER A 7 5.86 6.08 -8.50
C SER A 7 5.02 6.02 -9.77
N ARG A 8 3.87 6.70 -9.72
CA ARG A 8 2.97 6.82 -10.85
C ARG A 8 2.20 8.12 -10.78
N THR A 9 2.20 8.85 -11.90
CA THR A 9 1.30 9.97 -12.11
C THR A 9 -0.09 9.45 -12.46
N MET A 10 -1.10 9.93 -11.73
CA MET A 10 -2.51 9.60 -11.93
C MET A 10 -3.29 10.84 -12.35
N PRO A 11 -4.15 10.74 -13.39
CA PRO A 11 -5.01 11.85 -13.80
C PRO A 11 -6.28 11.90 -12.92
N VAL A 12 -6.08 11.94 -11.61
CA VAL A 12 -7.11 12.00 -10.58
C VAL A 12 -6.64 12.98 -9.50
N PRO A 13 -7.51 13.80 -8.91
CA PRO A 13 -7.12 14.72 -7.84
C PRO A 13 -6.57 13.97 -6.63
N PRO A 14 -5.55 14.53 -5.95
CA PRO A 14 -4.86 13.84 -4.85
C PRO A 14 -5.80 13.47 -3.70
N ASP A 15 -6.82 14.28 -3.41
CA ASP A 15 -7.79 14.00 -2.34
C ASP A 15 -8.56 12.70 -2.58
N ARG A 16 -8.93 12.45 -3.85
CA ARG A 16 -9.68 11.26 -4.25
C ARG A 16 -8.80 10.02 -4.24
N VAL A 17 -7.57 10.15 -4.72
CA VAL A 17 -6.59 9.04 -4.66
C VAL A 17 -6.28 8.68 -3.20
N PHE A 18 -6.08 9.69 -2.34
CA PHE A 18 -5.83 9.45 -0.93
C PHE A 18 -7.02 8.80 -0.23
N ALA A 19 -8.25 9.22 -0.52
CA ALA A 19 -9.45 8.61 0.04
C ALA A 19 -9.55 7.11 -0.29
N GLU A 20 -9.27 6.72 -1.54
CA GLU A 20 -9.22 5.30 -1.94
C GLU A 20 -8.04 4.55 -1.29
N ALA A 21 -6.87 5.17 -1.22
CA ALA A 21 -5.69 4.53 -0.63
C ALA A 21 -5.82 4.34 0.89
N ALA A 22 -6.51 5.25 1.58
CA ALA A 22 -6.68 5.20 3.04
C ALA A 22 -7.88 4.33 3.49
N ASP A 23 -8.75 3.91 2.58
CA ASP A 23 -9.87 3.02 2.88
C ASP A 23 -9.34 1.60 3.13
N ALA A 24 -9.24 1.23 4.42
CA ALA A 24 -8.78 -0.08 4.87
C ALA A 24 -9.61 -1.24 4.28
N GLY A 25 -10.90 -1.03 4.00
CA GLY A 25 -11.77 -2.03 3.38
C GLY A 25 -11.49 -2.24 1.89
N ARG A 26 -10.74 -1.33 1.26
CA ARG A 26 -10.33 -1.38 -0.15
C ARG A 26 -8.84 -1.57 -0.34
N MET A 27 -8.02 -1.44 0.71
CA MET A 27 -6.58 -1.63 0.60
C MET A 27 -6.18 -3.00 0.05
N ASP A 28 -6.84 -4.09 0.45
CA ASP A 28 -6.60 -5.44 -0.10
C ASP A 28 -6.79 -5.51 -1.62
N SER A 29 -7.68 -4.67 -2.15
CA SER A 29 -8.02 -4.69 -3.57
C SER A 29 -6.98 -4.04 -4.47
N TRP A 30 -6.13 -3.15 -3.94
CA TRP A 30 -5.05 -2.52 -4.70
C TRP A 30 -3.65 -2.86 -4.19
N LEU A 31 -3.47 -3.29 -2.93
CA LEU A 31 -2.17 -3.74 -2.44
C LEU A 31 -1.68 -4.97 -3.23
N PRO A 32 -0.35 -5.19 -3.29
CA PRO A 32 0.17 -6.36 -3.95
C PRO A 32 -0.32 -7.62 -3.24
N ARG A 33 -0.88 -8.59 -4.00
CA ARG A 33 -1.52 -9.80 -3.43
C ARG A 33 -0.58 -10.68 -2.60
N ALA A 34 0.74 -10.57 -2.80
CA ALA A 34 1.72 -11.25 -1.95
C ALA A 34 1.84 -10.62 -0.54
N LEU A 35 1.18 -9.48 -0.31
CA LEU A 35 1.12 -8.71 0.93
C LEU A 35 -0.36 -8.64 1.35
N HIS A 36 -0.96 -9.79 1.70
CA HIS A 36 -2.36 -9.82 2.12
C HIS A 36 -2.51 -8.99 3.39
N VAL A 37 -3.45 -8.05 3.39
CA VAL A 37 -3.81 -7.23 4.55
C VAL A 37 -5.26 -7.61 4.86
N HIS A 38 -5.47 -8.59 5.72
CA HIS A 38 -6.76 -8.95 6.28
C HIS A 38 -7.12 -7.99 7.41
N VAL A 39 -8.24 -7.28 7.33
CA VAL A 39 -8.72 -6.47 8.46
C VAL A 39 -9.53 -7.39 9.38
N GLU A 40 -9.02 -7.70 10.57
CA GLU A 40 -9.83 -8.31 11.65
C GLU A 40 -10.38 -7.22 12.59
N ASP A 41 -11.61 -7.41 13.04
CA ASP A 41 -12.33 -6.54 13.97
C ASP A 41 -12.05 -7.02 15.42
N PRO A 42 -11.47 -6.23 16.36
CA PRO A 42 -11.22 -4.78 16.40
C PRO A 42 -9.75 -4.41 16.06
N PRO A 43 -9.45 -3.14 15.67
CA PRO A 43 -8.57 -2.79 14.56
C PRO A 43 -7.17 -3.37 14.70
N ALA A 44 -7.04 -4.60 14.21
CA ALA A 44 -5.79 -5.25 13.90
C ALA A 44 -5.89 -5.53 12.41
N VAL A 45 -5.13 -4.76 11.63
CA VAL A 45 -4.81 -5.27 10.30
C VAL A 45 -4.02 -6.56 10.56
N THR A 46 -4.16 -7.59 9.76
CA THR A 46 -3.47 -8.87 9.88
C THR A 46 -2.85 -9.12 8.52
N VAL A 47 -1.54 -9.28 8.47
CA VAL A 47 -0.87 -9.68 7.25
C VAL A 47 -0.93 -11.20 7.17
N HIS A 48 -1.55 -11.73 6.11
CA HIS A 48 -1.49 -13.17 5.84
C HIS A 48 -0.26 -13.45 4.98
N GLU A 49 0.66 -14.24 5.52
CA GLU A 49 1.84 -14.67 4.78
C GLU A 49 1.53 -15.99 4.05
N ASP A 50 1.42 -15.96 2.71
CA ASP A 50 1.12 -17.13 1.88
C ASP A 50 2.13 -18.29 2.07
N ARG A 51 3.34 -18.00 2.57
CA ARG A 51 4.39 -19.00 2.83
C ARG A 51 4.19 -19.78 4.13
N THR A 52 3.65 -19.16 5.17
CA THR A 52 3.53 -19.76 6.50
C THR A 52 2.09 -19.98 6.93
N GLY A 53 1.13 -19.36 6.26
CA GLY A 53 -0.30 -19.39 6.59
C GLY A 53 -0.63 -18.68 7.91
N ALA A 54 0.26 -17.81 8.40
CA ALA A 54 0.12 -17.12 9.67
C ALA A 54 -0.43 -15.70 9.49
N ASP A 55 -1.42 -15.34 10.31
CA ASP A 55 -2.00 -14.00 10.38
C ASP A 55 -1.20 -13.16 11.41
N THR A 56 -0.54 -12.09 10.95
CA THR A 56 0.29 -11.21 11.81
C THR A 56 -0.33 -9.84 11.96
N ALA A 57 -0.61 -9.38 13.19
CA ALA A 57 -1.15 -8.04 13.43
C ALA A 57 -0.28 -6.91 12.80
N ALA A 58 -0.76 -6.31 11.72
CA ALA A 58 -0.31 -5.08 11.10
C ALA A 58 -1.00 -3.83 11.69
N LEU A 59 -0.24 -2.75 11.66
CA LEU A 59 -0.71 -1.40 11.95
C LEU A 59 -1.00 -0.72 10.62
N LEU A 60 -2.15 -0.07 10.49
CA LEU A 60 -2.45 0.87 9.43
C LEU A 60 -2.61 2.26 10.03
N ARG A 61 -1.94 3.25 9.45
CA ARG A 61 -2.01 4.63 9.87
C ARG A 61 -2.19 5.55 8.67
N ALA A 62 -3.37 6.14 8.56
CA ALA A 62 -3.61 7.24 7.64
C ALA A 62 -3.28 8.58 8.31
N ARG A 63 -2.61 9.47 7.57
CA ARG A 63 -2.29 10.85 7.97
C ARG A 63 -2.81 11.81 6.90
N PRO A 64 -4.09 12.22 6.97
CA PRO A 64 -4.73 13.03 5.94
C PRO A 64 -4.03 14.36 5.67
N GLU A 65 -3.53 15.02 6.72
CA GLU A 65 -2.77 16.28 6.63
C GLU A 65 -1.50 16.16 5.78
N GLN A 66 -0.95 14.96 5.70
CA GLN A 66 0.26 14.64 4.93
C GLN A 66 -0.07 13.83 3.68
N MET A 67 -1.33 13.48 3.44
CA MET A 67 -1.77 12.54 2.39
C MET A 67 -0.92 11.26 2.34
N ARG A 68 -0.61 10.73 3.53
CA ARG A 68 0.28 9.59 3.72
C ARG A 68 -0.46 8.44 4.39
N VAL A 69 -0.31 7.24 3.84
CA VAL A 69 -0.79 5.99 4.43
C VAL A 69 0.44 5.15 4.76
N GLU A 70 0.50 4.61 5.97
CA GLU A 70 1.60 3.78 6.44
C GLU A 70 1.04 2.45 6.93
N TRP A 71 1.68 1.35 6.54
CA TRP A 71 1.33 0.02 7.02
C TRP A 71 2.58 -0.77 7.39
N GLY A 72 2.40 -1.83 8.18
CA GLY A 72 3.47 -2.76 8.48
C GLY A 72 3.11 -3.68 9.62
N THR A 73 3.78 -4.81 9.69
CA THR A 73 3.65 -5.79 10.77
C THR A 73 4.17 -5.23 12.09
N ARG A 74 3.46 -5.44 13.21
CA ARG A 74 3.89 -4.98 14.54
C ARG A 74 5.17 -5.72 15.00
N GLU A 75 5.94 -5.08 15.90
CA GLU A 75 7.21 -5.51 16.53
C GLU A 75 7.85 -6.82 16.02
N GLY A 76 8.93 -6.68 15.26
CA GLY A 76 9.73 -7.81 14.75
C GLY A 76 9.28 -8.34 13.40
N GLY A 77 8.27 -7.71 12.78
CA GLY A 77 7.71 -8.23 11.54
C GLY A 77 8.57 -7.97 10.30
N ALA A 78 8.31 -8.78 9.27
CA ALA A 78 9.16 -8.96 8.10
C ALA A 78 9.26 -7.74 7.17
N TYR A 79 8.26 -6.86 7.18
CA TYR A 79 8.25 -5.68 6.30
C TYR A 79 7.38 -4.53 6.81
N ALA A 80 7.59 -3.35 6.23
CA ALA A 80 6.74 -2.18 6.36
C ALA A 80 6.57 -1.49 5.01
N GLY A 81 5.53 -0.68 4.87
CA GLY A 81 5.28 0.09 3.66
C GLY A 81 4.61 1.42 3.92
N TRP A 82 4.68 2.29 2.93
CA TRP A 82 3.93 3.53 2.93
C TRP A 82 3.55 3.94 1.51
N LEU A 83 2.48 4.72 1.42
CA LEU A 83 2.03 5.37 0.21
C LEU A 83 1.90 6.87 0.49
N GLN A 84 2.44 7.66 -0.42
CA GLN A 84 2.39 9.11 -0.40
C GLN A 84 1.66 9.60 -1.65
N VAL A 85 0.66 10.46 -1.46
CA VAL A 85 0.00 11.18 -2.54
C VAL A 85 0.44 12.63 -2.51
N ALA A 86 0.73 13.21 -3.67
CA ALA A 86 1.03 14.63 -3.82
C ALA A 86 0.28 15.19 -5.05
N GLY A 87 -0.31 16.38 -4.93
CA GLY A 87 -0.85 17.08 -6.10
C GLY A 87 0.27 17.69 -6.93
N ILE A 88 0.27 17.46 -8.24
CA ILE A 88 1.32 17.99 -9.16
C ILE A 88 0.80 19.08 -10.11
N GLY A 89 -0.44 19.55 -9.90
CA GLY A 89 -1.10 20.57 -10.72
C GLY A 89 -2.16 19.96 -11.65
N SER A 90 -2.99 20.82 -12.27
CA SER A 90 -4.06 20.44 -13.23
C SER A 90 -5.09 19.39 -12.79
N GLY A 91 -5.17 19.08 -11.49
CA GLY A 91 -6.06 18.02 -10.99
C GLY A 91 -5.47 16.61 -11.09
N GLU A 92 -4.16 16.51 -11.32
CA GLU A 92 -3.40 15.27 -11.33
C GLU A 92 -2.64 15.09 -10.00
N SER A 93 -2.30 13.85 -9.70
CA SER A 93 -1.53 13.49 -8.51
C SER A 93 -0.34 12.61 -8.85
N GLU A 94 0.78 12.82 -8.17
CA GLU A 94 1.87 11.85 -8.10
C GLU A 94 1.65 10.94 -6.88
N VAL A 95 1.70 9.63 -7.11
CA VAL A 95 1.61 8.63 -6.05
C VAL A 95 2.92 7.88 -5.98
N ILE A 96 3.50 7.81 -4.79
CA ILE A 96 4.71 7.03 -4.51
C ILE A 96 4.33 5.94 -3.51
N VAL A 97 4.73 4.71 -3.79
CA VAL A 97 4.61 3.57 -2.88
C VAL A 97 6.00 3.02 -2.58
N HIS A 98 6.22 2.71 -1.31
CA HIS A 98 7.48 2.20 -0.81
C HIS A 98 7.25 0.97 0.06
N LEU A 99 8.12 -0.01 -0.07
CA LEU A 99 8.19 -1.20 0.76
C LEU A 99 9.62 -1.40 1.28
N SER A 100 9.75 -1.66 2.57
CA SER A 100 10.99 -2.05 3.22
C SER A 100 10.83 -3.46 3.79
N PHE A 101 11.73 -4.36 3.41
CA PHE A 101 11.86 -5.71 3.96
C PHE A 101 13.02 -5.72 4.96
N PHE A 102 12.73 -6.15 6.19
CA PHE A 102 13.71 -6.14 7.28
C PHE A 102 14.50 -7.43 7.39
N ASP A 103 14.02 -8.50 6.75
CA ASP A 103 14.63 -9.82 6.68
C ASP A 103 14.68 -10.30 5.22
N ASP A 104 15.84 -10.80 4.80
CA ASP A 104 16.11 -11.21 3.42
C ASP A 104 15.34 -12.49 3.05
N ASP A 105 14.96 -13.32 4.03
CA ASP A 105 14.13 -14.52 3.79
C ASP A 105 12.70 -14.17 3.29
N HIS A 106 12.26 -12.93 3.56
CA HIS A 106 10.95 -12.42 3.17
C HIS A 106 11.00 -11.52 1.93
N ASP A 107 12.18 -11.23 1.38
CA ASP A 107 12.34 -10.47 0.15
C ASP A 107 12.03 -11.38 -1.06
N PRO A 108 10.94 -11.14 -1.81
CA PRO A 108 10.62 -11.89 -3.03
C PRO A 108 11.63 -11.63 -4.16
N GLY A 109 12.41 -10.55 -4.02
CA GLY A 109 13.37 -10.09 -4.99
C GLY A 109 12.86 -8.95 -5.87
N PRO A 110 13.78 -8.22 -6.51
CA PRO A 110 13.52 -6.90 -7.10
C PRO A 110 12.48 -6.90 -8.22
N ARG A 111 12.45 -7.97 -9.03
CA ARG A 111 11.53 -8.09 -10.16
C ARG A 111 10.10 -8.29 -9.68
N GLU A 112 9.92 -9.26 -8.80
CA GLU A 112 8.60 -9.62 -8.28
C GLU A 112 7.99 -8.45 -7.48
N VAL A 113 8.77 -7.82 -6.60
CA VAL A 113 8.28 -6.64 -5.84
C VAL A 113 7.97 -5.47 -6.76
N THR A 114 8.82 -5.18 -7.75
CA THR A 114 8.57 -4.12 -8.73
C THR A 114 7.27 -4.34 -9.49
N ASP A 115 7.09 -5.52 -10.09
CA ASP A 115 5.92 -5.82 -10.91
C ASP A 115 4.64 -5.76 -10.07
N ALA A 116 4.73 -6.19 -8.81
CA ALA A 116 3.63 -6.17 -7.86
C ALA A 116 3.28 -4.72 -7.44
N LEU A 117 4.26 -3.86 -7.21
CA LEU A 117 4.05 -2.43 -6.93
C LEU A 117 3.46 -1.69 -8.13
N ASP A 118 3.95 -1.94 -9.35
CA ASP A 118 3.42 -1.33 -10.58
C ASP A 118 1.96 -1.74 -10.81
N THR A 119 1.64 -3.02 -10.62
CA THR A 119 0.26 -3.53 -10.69
C THR A 119 -0.63 -2.88 -9.64
N SER A 120 -0.10 -2.63 -8.44
CA SER A 120 -0.85 -2.02 -7.34
C SER A 120 -1.21 -0.57 -7.62
N LEU A 121 -0.25 0.20 -8.13
CA LEU A 121 -0.47 1.58 -8.56
C LEU A 121 -1.50 1.66 -9.71
N LEU A 122 -1.47 0.70 -10.65
CA LEU A 122 -2.46 0.61 -11.72
C LEU A 122 -3.88 0.39 -11.19
N ARG A 123 -4.06 -0.56 -10.24
CA ARG A 123 -5.37 -0.82 -9.64
C ARG A 123 -5.89 0.37 -8.85
N LEU A 124 -5.03 1.02 -8.07
CA LEU A 124 -5.40 2.22 -7.33
C LEU A 124 -5.85 3.35 -8.25
N GLU A 125 -5.15 3.57 -9.38
CA GLU A 125 -5.58 4.54 -10.40
C GLU A 125 -6.96 4.20 -10.95
N GLU A 126 -7.20 2.95 -11.33
CA GLU A 126 -8.50 2.51 -11.86
C GLU A 126 -9.61 2.77 -10.83
N GLN A 127 -9.41 2.37 -9.59
CA GLN A 127 -10.38 2.57 -8.52
C GLN A 127 -10.67 4.05 -8.26
N ALA A 128 -9.61 4.86 -8.16
CA ALA A 128 -9.72 6.30 -7.97
C ALA A 128 -10.40 7.01 -9.15
N ARG A 129 -10.37 6.43 -10.37
CA ARG A 129 -11.17 6.94 -11.49
C ARG A 129 -12.65 6.55 -11.41
N HIS A 130 -12.95 5.40 -10.83
CA HIS A 130 -14.30 4.83 -10.77
C HIS A 130 -15.08 5.17 -9.50
N SER A 131 -14.44 5.67 -8.44
CA SER A 131 -15.11 6.03 -7.20
C SER A 131 -15.96 7.30 -7.32
N ALA A 132 -17.29 7.19 -7.29
CA ALA A 132 -18.14 8.39 -7.32
C ALA A 132 -17.77 9.36 -6.19
N ALA A 133 -17.61 10.64 -6.53
CA ALA A 133 -17.31 11.72 -5.58
C ALA A 133 -18.51 12.04 -4.69
#